data_AF-A0A4Y2JJ09-F1
#
_entry.id   AF-A0A4Y2JJ09-F1
#
_cell.length_a   1.000
_cell.length_b   1.000
_cell.length_c   1.000
_cell.angle_alpha   90.00
_cell.angle_beta   90.00
_cell.angle_gamma   90.00
#
_symmetry.space_group_name_H-M   'P 1'
#
loop_
_entity.id
_entity.type
_entity.pdbx_description
1 polymer ?
#
loop_
_entity_poly.entity_id
_entity_poly.type
_entity_poly.pdbx_seq_one_letter_code
_entity_poly.pdbx_strand_id
1 'polypeptide(L)'
;MRDDNIPISGPFIIENALQFAKALGYDEFQGSNGWLEKFKRRRGIMAKVISGKSTDVDDNDSENWIRETLSKILKDYKPENTFNVNETALFFQCLPQKTLTFKKEKCFGGKQSKVRLTVMLGANMIGHQKLKPLVIRRSKNPRCFKGEKSLEFNYDFNKRILDDVRNLWKMGSKVLQTYDCSVSQNASRF
;
A
#
# COMPACT_ATOMS: atom_id res chain seq x y z
N MET A 1 16.73 14.59 -19.26
CA MET A 1 16.75 13.50 -18.25
C MET A 1 16.51 14.00 -16.83
N ARG A 2 17.29 14.95 -16.28
CA ARG A 2 16.95 15.62 -14.99
C ARG A 2 15.79 16.60 -15.11
N ASP A 3 15.61 17.18 -16.29
CA ASP A 3 14.52 18.11 -16.60
C ASP A 3 13.15 17.43 -16.68
N ASP A 4 13.13 16.09 -16.72
CA ASP A 4 11.92 15.28 -16.94
C ASP A 4 11.34 14.66 -15.66
N ASN A 5 11.92 14.95 -14.48
CA ASN A 5 11.48 14.43 -13.16
C ASN A 5 11.38 12.89 -13.07
N ILE A 6 12.26 12.15 -13.75
CA ILE A 6 12.26 10.68 -13.74
C ILE A 6 12.97 10.17 -12.46
N PRO A 7 12.36 9.25 -11.68
CA PRO A 7 12.98 8.71 -10.48
C PRO A 7 14.23 7.89 -10.79
N ILE A 8 15.34 8.23 -10.14
CA ILE A 8 16.66 7.62 -10.37
C ILE A 8 16.88 6.48 -9.36
N SER A 9 16.89 5.25 -9.86
CA SER A 9 17.13 4.04 -9.07
C SER A 9 18.62 3.73 -8.92
N GLY A 10 18.98 2.87 -7.96
CA GLY A 10 20.36 2.38 -7.80
C GLY A 10 20.94 1.73 -9.06
N PRO A 11 20.22 0.79 -9.70
CA PRO A 11 20.63 0.20 -10.97
C PRO A 11 20.82 1.24 -12.09
N PHE A 12 19.99 2.27 -12.13
CA PHE A 12 20.12 3.35 -13.11
C PHE A 12 21.41 4.17 -12.93
N ILE A 13 21.84 4.39 -11.67
CA ILE A 13 23.13 5.06 -11.38
C ILE A 13 24.31 4.19 -11.83
N ILE A 14 24.22 2.86 -11.61
CA ILE A 14 25.25 1.91 -12.05
C ILE A 14 25.36 1.94 -13.58
N GLU A 15 24.24 1.83 -14.28
CA GLU A 15 24.20 1.85 -15.75
C GLU A 15 24.84 3.11 -16.35
N ASN A 16 24.47 4.29 -15.83
CA ASN A 16 25.08 5.54 -16.28
C ASN A 16 26.58 5.60 -15.96
N ALA A 17 26.99 5.13 -14.79
CA ALA A 17 28.41 5.11 -14.42
C ALA A 17 29.23 4.18 -15.32
N LEU A 18 28.65 3.05 -15.76
CA LEU A 18 29.25 2.16 -16.76
C LEU A 18 29.42 2.86 -18.11
N GLN A 19 28.39 3.58 -18.58
CA GLN A 19 28.48 4.34 -19.84
C GLN A 19 29.56 5.42 -19.79
N PHE A 20 29.66 6.17 -18.68
CA PHE A 20 30.72 7.16 -18.50
C PHE A 20 32.10 6.53 -18.38
N ALA A 21 32.23 5.41 -17.66
CA ALA A 21 33.49 4.71 -17.54
C ALA A 21 34.01 4.25 -18.91
N LYS A 22 33.13 3.66 -19.73
CA LYS A 22 33.45 3.25 -21.11
C LYS A 22 33.84 4.45 -21.99
N ALA A 23 33.08 5.55 -21.93
CA ALA A 23 33.39 6.76 -22.69
C ALA A 23 34.73 7.42 -22.29
N LEU A 24 35.18 7.19 -21.05
CA LEU A 24 36.45 7.69 -20.52
C LEU A 24 37.60 6.67 -20.63
N GLY A 25 37.37 5.50 -21.24
CA GLY A 25 38.39 4.45 -21.44
C GLY A 25 38.65 3.54 -20.24
N TYR A 26 37.73 3.49 -19.27
CA TYR A 26 37.80 2.61 -18.10
C TYR A 26 36.91 1.37 -18.28
N ASP A 27 37.33 0.44 -19.15
CA ASP A 27 36.54 -0.75 -19.50
C ASP A 27 36.42 -1.78 -18.36
N GLU A 28 37.29 -1.69 -17.35
CA GLU A 28 37.27 -2.60 -16.19
C GLU A 28 36.25 -2.21 -15.11
N PHE A 29 35.64 -1.04 -15.20
CA PHE A 29 34.67 -0.61 -14.20
C PHE A 29 33.38 -1.44 -14.29
N GLN A 30 33.03 -2.16 -13.22
CA GLN A 30 31.86 -3.05 -13.18
C GLN A 30 30.67 -2.50 -12.36
N GLY A 31 30.80 -1.30 -11.77
CA GLY A 31 29.68 -0.65 -11.07
C GLY A 31 29.05 -1.47 -9.94
N SER A 32 29.86 -2.04 -9.04
CA SER A 32 29.37 -2.91 -7.96
C SER A 32 28.42 -2.20 -6.96
N ASN A 33 27.58 -2.99 -6.28
CA ASN A 33 26.73 -2.48 -5.19
C ASN A 33 27.56 -1.79 -4.08
N GLY A 34 28.75 -2.29 -3.78
CA GLY A 34 29.66 -1.67 -2.81
C GLY A 34 30.19 -0.30 -3.26
N TRP A 35 30.44 -0.13 -4.57
CA TRP A 35 30.77 1.17 -5.15
C TRP A 35 29.58 2.13 -5.05
N LEU A 36 28.37 1.66 -5.40
CA LEU A 36 27.15 2.46 -5.35
C LEU A 36 26.87 2.99 -3.92
N GLU A 37 27.01 2.15 -2.89
CA GLU A 37 26.81 2.56 -1.50
C GLU A 37 27.88 3.56 -1.02
N LYS A 38 29.15 3.34 -1.39
CA LYS A 38 30.24 4.30 -1.11
C LYS A 38 30.02 5.63 -1.84
N PHE A 39 29.57 5.59 -3.09
CA PHE A 39 29.25 6.76 -3.90
C PHE A 39 28.10 7.56 -3.28
N LYS A 40 26.99 6.89 -2.93
CA LYS A 40 25.86 7.51 -2.22
C LYS A 40 26.33 8.19 -0.94
N ARG A 41 27.11 7.50 -0.11
CA ARG A 41 27.63 8.04 1.16
C ARG A 41 28.53 9.27 0.93
N ARG A 42 29.51 9.18 0.03
CA ARG A 42 30.45 10.29 -0.28
C ARG A 42 29.73 11.52 -0.84
N ARG A 43 28.69 11.29 -1.64
CA ARG A 43 27.89 12.34 -2.26
C ARG A 43 26.68 12.77 -1.42
N GLY A 44 26.51 12.23 -0.21
CA GLY A 44 25.42 12.61 0.70
C GLY A 44 24.03 12.28 0.16
N ILE A 45 23.93 11.20 -0.61
CA ILE A 45 22.72 10.73 -1.26
C ILE A 45 21.96 9.78 -0.32
N MET A 46 20.74 10.15 0.09
CA MET A 46 19.93 9.38 1.03
C MET A 46 18.56 9.00 0.45
N ALA A 47 18.05 7.81 0.80
CA ALA A 47 16.73 7.37 0.38
C ALA A 47 15.65 7.77 1.40
N LYS A 48 14.92 8.86 1.17
CA LYS A 48 13.83 9.29 2.06
C LYS A 48 12.50 8.62 1.72
N VAL A 49 11.78 8.09 2.72
CA VAL A 49 10.36 7.70 2.59
C VAL A 49 9.52 8.97 2.66
N ILE A 50 8.64 9.19 1.70
CA ILE A 50 7.65 10.26 1.78
C ILE A 50 6.38 9.62 2.36
N SER A 51 6.24 9.65 3.69
CA SER A 51 5.02 9.21 4.39
C SER A 51 3.98 10.33 4.33
N GLY A 52 2.72 9.97 4.03
CA GLY A 52 1.64 10.91 3.75
C GLY A 52 0.65 11.17 4.90
N LYS A 53 0.85 10.61 6.10
CA LYS A 53 -0.03 10.85 7.26
C LYS A 53 0.74 10.75 8.57
N SER A 54 0.95 11.88 9.23
CA SER A 54 1.14 12.01 10.66
C SER A 54 0.19 13.14 11.05
N THR A 55 -0.95 12.76 11.63
CA THR A 55 -1.78 13.67 12.40
C THR A 55 -1.45 13.35 13.84
N ASP A 56 -0.85 14.29 14.55
CA ASP A 56 -0.65 14.22 16.00
C ASP A 56 -2.04 14.16 16.65
N VAL A 57 -2.39 12.97 17.13
CA VAL A 57 -3.51 12.76 18.05
C VAL A 57 -2.89 12.71 19.44
N ASP A 58 -3.53 13.32 20.43
CA ASP A 58 -3.07 13.24 21.82
C ASP A 58 -3.08 11.76 22.27
N ASP A 59 -1.89 11.22 22.51
CA ASP A 59 -1.69 9.79 22.81
C ASP A 59 -2.45 9.37 24.08
N ASN A 60 -2.68 10.30 25.01
CA ASN A 60 -3.32 10.00 26.30
C ASN A 60 -4.83 9.70 26.17
N ASP A 61 -5.55 10.46 25.34
CA ASP A 61 -6.98 10.25 25.10
C ASP A 61 -7.23 8.94 24.32
N SER A 62 -6.32 8.64 23.40
CA SER A 62 -6.32 7.42 22.61
C SER A 62 -6.18 6.18 23.50
N GLU A 63 -5.24 6.23 24.45
CA GLU A 63 -4.96 5.12 25.34
C GLU A 63 -6.09 4.86 26.35
N ASN A 64 -6.70 5.93 26.89
CA ASN A 64 -7.88 5.81 27.74
C ASN A 64 -9.07 5.20 26.99
N TRP A 65 -9.32 5.61 25.75
CA TRP A 65 -10.39 5.05 24.93
C TRP A 65 -10.19 3.55 24.67
N ILE A 66 -8.96 3.13 24.35
CA ILE A 66 -8.60 1.71 24.15
C ILE A 66 -8.84 0.90 25.43
N ARG A 67 -8.37 1.40 26.58
CA ARG A 67 -8.45 0.69 27.85
C ARG A 67 -9.85 0.61 28.40
N GLU A 68 -10.62 1.69 28.37
CA GLU A 68 -11.91 1.75 29.07
C GLU A 68 -13.11 1.46 28.18
N THR A 69 -13.07 1.88 26.91
CA THR A 69 -14.23 1.78 26.02
C THR A 69 -14.10 0.56 25.11
N LEU A 70 -12.99 0.45 24.37
CA LEU A 70 -12.79 -0.66 23.44
C LEU A 70 -12.75 -2.00 24.17
N SER A 71 -12.08 -2.08 25.33
CA SER A 71 -12.03 -3.32 26.10
C SER A 71 -13.41 -3.80 26.57
N LYS A 72 -14.32 -2.89 26.95
CA LYS A 72 -15.68 -3.23 27.35
C LYS A 72 -16.48 -3.75 26.17
N ILE A 73 -16.39 -3.10 25.02
CA ILE A 73 -17.05 -3.54 23.78
C ILE A 73 -16.56 -4.93 23.39
N LEU A 74 -15.24 -5.17 23.42
CA LEU A 74 -14.66 -6.44 23.01
C LEU A 74 -14.98 -7.60 23.95
N LYS A 75 -15.36 -7.36 25.22
CA LYS A 75 -15.76 -8.44 26.15
C LYS A 75 -16.99 -9.20 25.69
N ASP A 76 -17.87 -8.55 24.92
CA ASP A 76 -19.10 -9.18 24.43
C ASP A 76 -18.85 -10.09 23.21
N TYR A 77 -17.65 -10.09 22.66
CA TYR A 77 -17.30 -10.84 21.44
C TYR A 77 -16.15 -11.82 21.70
N LYS A 78 -16.27 -13.04 21.17
CA LYS A 78 -15.15 -13.98 21.15
C LYS A 78 -14.04 -13.46 20.24
N PRO A 79 -12.74 -13.64 20.58
CA PRO A 79 -11.64 -13.20 19.72
C PRO A 79 -11.70 -13.79 18.30
N GLU A 80 -12.26 -14.99 18.14
CA GLU A 80 -12.50 -15.64 16.84
C GLU A 80 -13.47 -14.85 15.94
N ASN A 81 -14.41 -14.13 16.54
CA ASN A 81 -15.45 -13.35 15.89
C ASN A 81 -15.12 -11.85 15.82
N THR A 82 -13.98 -11.43 16.37
CA THR A 82 -13.50 -10.06 16.31
C THR A 82 -12.60 -9.90 15.11
N PHE A 83 -13.04 -9.17 14.09
CA PHE A 83 -12.26 -8.92 12.87
C PHE A 83 -11.68 -7.52 12.85
N ASN A 84 -10.40 -7.43 12.50
CA ASN A 84 -9.80 -6.18 12.06
C ASN A 84 -9.89 -6.10 10.54
N VAL A 85 -10.42 -4.99 10.02
CA VAL A 85 -10.58 -4.75 8.59
C VAL A 85 -9.90 -3.43 8.25
N ASN A 86 -9.03 -3.44 7.25
CA ASN A 86 -8.31 -2.26 6.80
C ASN A 86 -8.35 -2.10 5.28
N GLU A 87 -8.31 -0.85 4.83
CA GLU A 87 -8.20 -0.49 3.43
C GLU A 87 -6.74 -0.23 3.07
N THR A 88 -6.28 -0.82 1.97
CA THR A 88 -4.99 -0.48 1.35
C THR A 88 -5.17 -0.07 -0.09
N ALA A 89 -4.37 0.90 -0.52
CA ALA A 89 -4.32 1.35 -1.91
C ALA A 89 -3.17 0.65 -2.64
N LEU A 90 -3.50 -0.19 -3.62
CA LEU A 90 -2.53 -0.80 -4.52
C LEU A 90 -2.31 0.09 -5.74
N PHE A 91 -1.15 0.74 -5.80
CA PHE A 91 -0.76 1.62 -6.90
C PHE A 91 0.05 0.84 -7.95
N PHE A 92 -0.62 0.24 -8.91
CA PHE A 92 0.02 -0.60 -9.94
C PHE A 92 0.67 0.18 -11.10
N GLN A 93 0.47 1.50 -11.18
CA GLN A 93 1.10 2.38 -12.18
C GLN A 93 1.97 3.48 -11.55
N CYS A 94 2.17 3.46 -10.23
CA CYS A 94 2.94 4.49 -9.55
C CYS A 94 4.44 4.15 -9.64
N LEU A 95 5.26 5.16 -9.92
CA LEU A 95 6.71 5.02 -9.94
C LEU A 95 7.27 5.11 -8.50
N PRO A 96 8.48 4.60 -8.23
CA PRO A 96 9.11 4.70 -6.92
C PRO A 96 9.16 6.15 -6.40
N GLN A 97 8.76 6.32 -5.14
CA GLN A 97 8.61 7.63 -4.50
C GLN A 97 9.95 8.21 -3.98
N LYS A 98 10.98 7.36 -3.86
CA LYS A 98 12.29 7.77 -3.36
C LYS A 98 13.23 8.08 -4.51
N THR A 99 13.76 9.29 -4.52
CA THR A 99 14.92 9.66 -5.35
C THR A 99 16.08 10.00 -4.46
N LEU A 100 17.26 9.66 -4.95
CA LEU A 100 18.56 9.86 -4.34
C LEU A 100 19.04 11.28 -4.65
N THR A 101 19.11 12.16 -3.63
CA THR A 101 19.40 13.62 -3.78
C THR A 101 20.61 14.03 -2.93
N PHE A 102 21.36 15.04 -3.36
CA PHE A 102 22.45 15.64 -2.56
C PHE A 102 21.91 16.40 -1.35
N LYS A 103 22.62 16.34 -0.20
CA LYS A 103 22.19 16.88 1.12
C LYS A 103 21.74 18.36 1.13
N LYS A 104 22.15 19.17 0.14
CA LYS A 104 21.84 20.61 0.06
C LYS A 104 20.98 21.01 -1.15
N GLU A 105 20.57 20.06 -1.99
CA GLU A 105 19.74 20.36 -3.18
C GLU A 105 18.25 20.25 -2.86
N LYS A 106 17.46 21.20 -3.37
CA LYS A 106 16.01 21.14 -3.33
C LYS A 106 15.54 20.13 -4.38
N CYS A 107 14.83 19.08 -3.95
CA CYS A 107 14.26 18.07 -4.84
C CYS A 107 12.77 18.37 -5.08
N PHE A 108 12.38 18.46 -6.35
CA PHE A 108 10.98 18.60 -6.76
C PHE A 108 10.55 17.30 -7.46
N GLY A 109 9.42 16.73 -7.05
CA GLY A 109 8.91 15.47 -7.59
C GLY A 109 7.90 15.69 -8.71
N GLY A 110 7.93 14.82 -9.73
CA GLY A 110 6.92 14.77 -10.79
C GLY A 110 5.55 14.26 -10.30
N LYS A 111 4.49 14.49 -11.09
CA LYS A 111 3.13 14.04 -10.75
C LYS A 111 3.03 12.52 -10.87
N GLN A 112 2.97 11.84 -9.73
CA GLN A 112 2.79 10.39 -9.66
C GLN A 112 1.44 9.95 -10.25
N SER A 113 1.42 8.81 -10.94
CA SER A 113 0.17 8.18 -11.35
C SER A 113 -0.64 7.83 -10.11
N LYS A 114 -1.83 8.45 -10.00
CA LYS A 114 -2.78 8.18 -8.91
C LYS A 114 -3.72 7.02 -9.24
N VAL A 115 -3.44 6.26 -10.30
CA VAL A 115 -4.23 5.09 -10.67
C VAL A 115 -3.96 4.00 -9.63
N ARG A 116 -4.99 3.71 -8.83
CA ARG A 116 -4.93 2.76 -7.72
C ARG A 116 -6.13 1.83 -7.75
N LEU A 117 -5.94 0.62 -7.24
CA LEU A 117 -7.02 -0.24 -6.77
C LEU A 117 -7.13 -0.04 -5.26
N THR A 118 -8.36 0.10 -4.76
CA THR A 118 -8.60 -0.04 -3.33
C THR A 118 -8.81 -1.52 -3.04
N VAL A 119 -8.11 -2.04 -2.03
CA VAL A 119 -8.30 -3.40 -1.56
C VAL A 119 -8.64 -3.34 -0.08
N MET A 120 -9.78 -3.90 0.30
CA MET A 120 -10.14 -4.12 1.69
C MET A 120 -9.71 -5.53 2.09
N LEU A 121 -8.94 -5.61 3.17
CA LEU A 121 -8.43 -6.84 3.74
C LEU A 121 -8.90 -6.93 5.19
N GLY A 122 -9.15 -8.14 5.67
CA GLY A 122 -9.44 -8.34 7.08
C GLY A 122 -9.10 -9.72 7.56
N ALA A 123 -8.86 -9.83 8.86
CA ALA A 123 -8.58 -11.08 9.54
C ALA A 123 -9.15 -11.03 10.96
N ASN A 124 -9.47 -12.20 11.51
CA ASN A 124 -9.89 -12.27 12.92
C ASN A 124 -8.72 -12.01 13.86
N MET A 125 -9.02 -11.71 15.12
CA MET A 125 -8.05 -11.30 16.13
C MET A 125 -7.00 -12.39 16.41
N ILE A 126 -7.35 -13.66 16.23
CA ILE A 126 -6.45 -14.81 16.36
C ILE A 126 -5.59 -15.03 15.10
N GLY A 127 -5.99 -14.46 13.96
CA GLY A 127 -5.29 -14.57 12.68
C GLY A 127 -5.53 -15.88 11.90
N HIS A 128 -6.37 -16.78 12.42
CA HIS A 128 -6.73 -18.04 11.77
C HIS A 128 -7.61 -17.83 10.54
N GLN A 129 -8.53 -16.88 10.58
CA GLN A 129 -9.48 -16.63 9.50
C GLN A 129 -9.15 -15.32 8.79
N LYS A 130 -8.91 -15.40 7.48
CA LYS A 130 -8.74 -14.26 6.58
C LYS A 130 -10.00 -14.09 5.74
N LEU A 131 -10.51 -12.86 5.67
CA LEU A 131 -11.60 -12.51 4.79
C LEU A 131 -11.11 -12.52 3.34
N LYS A 132 -11.98 -12.94 2.41
CA LYS A 132 -11.70 -12.85 0.98
C LYS A 132 -11.53 -11.36 0.61
N PRO A 133 -10.43 -10.98 -0.06
CA PRO A 133 -10.18 -9.59 -0.39
C PRO A 133 -11.36 -8.98 -1.16
N LEU A 134 -11.72 -7.75 -0.83
CA LEU A 134 -12.68 -6.96 -1.62
C LEU A 134 -11.91 -5.91 -2.40
N VAL A 135 -11.92 -6.02 -3.72
CA VAL A 135 -11.30 -5.07 -4.64
C VAL A 135 -12.35 -4.07 -5.10
N ILE A 136 -12.10 -2.78 -4.87
CA ILE A 136 -12.97 -1.68 -5.25
C ILE A 136 -12.29 -0.82 -6.31
N ARG A 137 -13.02 -0.53 -7.39
CA ARG A 137 -12.55 0.35 -8.47
C ARG A 137 -13.67 1.28 -8.97
N ARG A 138 -13.33 2.27 -9.79
CA ARG A 138 -14.29 3.20 -10.38
C ARG A 138 -15.20 2.59 -11.45
N SER A 139 -14.69 1.62 -12.21
CA SER A 139 -15.44 1.05 -13.33
C SER A 139 -16.38 -0.04 -12.84
N LYS A 140 -17.64 -0.08 -13.29
CA LYS A 140 -18.51 -1.23 -13.00
C LYS A 140 -18.00 -2.52 -13.66
N ASN A 141 -17.52 -2.42 -14.89
CA ASN A 141 -17.03 -3.55 -15.68
C ASN A 141 -15.62 -3.23 -16.19
N PRO A 142 -14.56 -3.59 -15.45
CA PRO A 142 -13.19 -3.40 -15.90
C PRO A 142 -12.92 -4.22 -17.16
N ARG A 143 -12.33 -3.59 -18.19
CA ARG A 143 -11.93 -4.31 -19.40
C ARG A 143 -10.96 -5.46 -19.12
N CYS A 144 -10.14 -5.34 -18.08
CA CYS A 144 -9.19 -6.38 -17.66
C CYS A 144 -9.84 -7.64 -17.06
N PHE A 145 -11.13 -7.61 -16.74
CA PHE A 145 -11.88 -8.79 -16.28
C PHE A 145 -12.78 -9.38 -17.37
N LYS A 146 -12.69 -8.88 -18.60
CA LYS A 146 -13.49 -9.37 -19.70
C LYS A 146 -13.05 -10.79 -20.06
N GLY A 147 -13.97 -11.76 -19.93
CA GLY A 147 -13.71 -13.17 -20.21
C GLY A 147 -13.33 -14.00 -18.97
N GLU A 148 -13.18 -13.38 -17.81
CA GLU A 148 -12.89 -14.09 -16.56
C GLU A 148 -14.19 -14.66 -15.96
N LYS A 149 -14.19 -15.95 -15.62
CA LYS A 149 -15.40 -16.65 -15.14
C LYS A 149 -15.55 -16.58 -13.63
N SER A 150 -14.45 -16.51 -12.90
CA SER A 150 -14.45 -16.44 -11.43
C SER A 150 -13.21 -15.72 -10.92
N LEU A 151 -13.39 -14.79 -9.99
CA LEU A 151 -12.30 -14.08 -9.33
C LEU A 151 -12.05 -14.67 -7.93
N GLU A 152 -10.77 -14.81 -7.57
CA GLU A 152 -10.32 -15.19 -6.22
C GLU A 152 -10.62 -14.12 -5.16
N PHE A 153 -11.12 -12.95 -5.58
CA PHE A 153 -11.51 -11.83 -4.73
C PHE A 153 -12.94 -11.38 -5.08
N ASN A 154 -13.57 -10.70 -4.13
CA ASN A 154 -14.84 -10.03 -4.39
C ASN A 154 -14.56 -8.71 -5.11
N TYR A 155 -15.40 -8.35 -6.07
CA TYR A 155 -15.25 -7.10 -6.82
C TYR A 155 -16.48 -6.22 -6.62
N ASP A 156 -16.25 -4.95 -6.30
CA ASP A 156 -17.29 -3.94 -6.28
C ASP A 156 -16.84 -2.65 -6.97
N PHE A 157 -17.79 -1.81 -7.36
CA PHE A 157 -17.52 -0.56 -8.04
C PHE A 157 -18.07 0.63 -7.26
N ASN A 158 -17.29 1.71 -7.21
CA ASN A 158 -17.73 2.98 -6.66
C ASN A 158 -17.36 4.12 -7.60
N LYS A 159 -18.37 4.82 -8.13
CA LYS A 159 -18.17 5.95 -9.05
C LYS A 159 -17.47 7.13 -8.39
N ARG A 160 -17.66 7.34 -7.08
CA ARG A 160 -16.95 8.36 -6.32
C ARG A 160 -15.61 7.78 -5.89
N ILE A 161 -14.54 8.53 -6.11
CA ILE A 161 -13.25 8.23 -5.48
C ILE A 161 -13.50 8.19 -3.98
N LEU A 162 -13.02 7.13 -3.35
CA LEU A 162 -13.16 6.82 -1.94
C LEU A 162 -12.49 7.89 -1.07
N ASP A 163 -13.19 9.02 -0.91
CA ASP A 163 -12.97 9.96 0.20
C ASP A 163 -14.07 9.79 1.26
N ASP A 164 -15.01 8.86 1.05
CA ASP A 164 -16.20 8.69 1.90
C ASP A 164 -16.12 7.36 2.68
N VAL A 165 -15.41 7.41 3.81
CA VAL A 165 -15.25 6.32 4.80
C VAL A 165 -16.58 5.64 5.13
N ARG A 166 -17.68 6.39 5.08
CA ARG A 166 -19.03 5.91 5.35
C ARG A 166 -19.52 4.85 4.36
N ASN A 167 -19.15 4.96 3.08
CA ASN A 167 -19.54 3.97 2.07
C ASN A 167 -18.71 2.69 2.19
N LEU A 168 -17.44 2.82 2.60
CA LEU A 168 -16.59 1.69 2.90
C LEU A 168 -17.07 0.92 4.11
N TRP A 169 -17.48 1.62 5.17
CA TRP A 169 -18.03 0.96 6.35
C TRP A 169 -19.29 0.16 6.00
N LYS A 170 -20.20 0.73 5.18
CA LYS A 170 -21.38 0.01 4.67
C LYS A 170 -21.00 -1.22 3.83
N MET A 171 -20.00 -1.11 2.96
CA MET A 171 -19.51 -2.24 2.16
C MET A 171 -18.85 -3.31 3.04
N GLY A 172 -18.04 -2.90 4.01
CA GLY A 172 -17.41 -3.76 5.00
C GLY A 172 -18.42 -4.50 5.86
N SER A 173 -19.43 -3.80 6.38
CA SER A 173 -20.55 -4.40 7.12
C SER A 173 -21.32 -5.40 6.27
N LYS A 174 -21.57 -5.10 4.99
CA LYS A 174 -22.23 -6.04 4.07
C LYS A 174 -21.40 -7.30 3.86
N VAL A 175 -20.08 -7.15 3.68
CA VAL A 175 -19.17 -8.29 3.57
C VAL A 175 -19.19 -9.11 4.86
N LEU A 176 -19.03 -8.48 6.03
CA LEU A 176 -19.06 -9.16 7.32
C LEU A 176 -20.40 -9.87 7.57
N GLN A 177 -21.54 -9.25 7.24
CA GLN A 177 -22.86 -9.89 7.34
C GLN A 177 -23.01 -11.10 6.41
N THR A 178 -22.48 -11.02 5.18
CA THR A 178 -22.47 -12.19 4.29
C THR A 178 -21.58 -13.31 4.83
N TYR A 179 -20.49 -12.96 5.53
CA TYR A 179 -19.65 -13.93 6.23
C TYR A 179 -20.38 -14.56 7.43
N ASP A 180 -21.03 -13.77 8.30
CA ASP A 180 -21.82 -14.28 9.43
C ASP A 180 -22.96 -15.20 8.97
N CYS A 181 -23.64 -14.86 7.86
CA CYS A 181 -24.65 -15.74 7.26
C CYS A 181 -24.04 -17.05 6.74
N SER A 182 -22.84 -17.02 6.15
CA SER A 182 -22.16 -18.23 5.65
C SER A 182 -21.62 -19.11 6.78
N VAL A 183 -21.16 -18.51 7.88
CA VAL A 183 -20.72 -19.22 9.09
C VAL A 183 -21.91 -19.84 9.81
N SER A 184 -23.04 -19.13 9.92
CA SER A 184 -24.28 -19.64 10.53
C SER A 184 -24.92 -20.78 9.72
N GLN A 185 -24.82 -20.75 8.38
CA GLN A 185 -25.30 -21.82 7.51
C GLN A 185 -24.40 -23.08 7.53
N ASN A 186 -23.11 -22.93 7.87
CA ASN A 186 -22.21 -24.07 8.05
C ASN A 186 -22.27 -24.66 9.46
N ALA A 187 -22.66 -23.87 10.48
CA ALA A 187 -22.89 -24.36 11.83
C ALA A 187 -24.22 -25.14 12.00
N SER A 188 -25.14 -25.06 11.02
CA SER A 188 -26.42 -25.78 11.00
C SER A 188 -26.38 -27.07 10.17
N ARG A 189 -25.18 -27.51 9.77
CA ARG A 189 -24.92 -28.75 9.02
C ARG A 189 -24.09 -29.79 9.78
N PHE A 190 -23.95 -29.63 11.09
CA PHE A 190 -23.42 -30.64 12.01
C PHE A 190 -24.44 -30.94 13.11
#